data_AF-A0A7C5TGC0-F1
#
_entry.id   AF-A0A7C5TGC0-F1
#
_cell.length_a   1.000
_cell.length_b   1.000
_cell.length_c   1.000
_cell.angle_alpha   90.00
_cell.angle_beta   90.00
_cell.angle_gamma   90.00
#
_symmetry.space_group_name_H-M   'P 1'
#
loop_
_entity.id
_entity.type
_entity.pdbx_description
1 polymer ?
#
loop_
_entity_poly.entity_id
_entity_poly.type
_entity_poly.pdbx_seq_one_letter_code
_entity_poly.pdbx_strand_id
1 'polypeptide(L)'
;MNLSLNKLSVELAKHLVDYADELRITYTKINEATVIDTGIKTTGSFEAGLLVSKITMGGVADASMTSFQLDDLFLPSVLVRTDYPVEACILSQLAGWRVQVKDFFANGSGPARILARKPKRYFETFGYSETANETVLVLETDRYPNDEVVDYVARETGVGKGSIYLVLVSPASIVGSVQVSARIVETGLYKLDTLGFDLRSIRSGVGISPIAPLHSDPLVMAGKT
;
A
#
# COMPACT_ATOMS: atom_id res chain seq x y z
N MET A 1 -5.51 -11.57 21.32
CA MET A 1 -5.38 -12.03 19.93
C MET A 1 -4.38 -11.10 19.27
N ASN A 2 -3.21 -11.57 18.84
CA ASN A 2 -2.29 -10.72 18.08
C ASN A 2 -2.81 -10.60 16.65
N LEU A 3 -3.15 -9.39 16.25
CA LEU A 3 -3.55 -9.03 14.90
C LEU A 3 -2.33 -9.21 13.97
N SER A 4 -2.43 -10.00 12.91
CA SER A 4 -1.37 -10.12 11.90
C SER A 4 -1.78 -9.37 10.64
N LEU A 5 -1.15 -8.23 10.40
CA LEU A 5 -1.40 -7.40 9.24
C LEU A 5 -0.95 -8.13 7.96
N ASN A 6 0.11 -8.92 8.02
CA ASN A 6 0.53 -9.73 6.88
C ASN A 6 -0.55 -10.72 6.44
N LYS A 7 -1.10 -11.50 7.39
CA LYS A 7 -2.16 -12.46 7.09
C LYS A 7 -3.41 -11.78 6.54
N LEU A 8 -3.86 -10.71 7.18
CA LEU A 8 -5.04 -9.95 6.73
C LEU A 8 -4.87 -9.38 5.32
N SER A 9 -3.71 -8.77 5.04
CA SER A 9 -3.43 -8.25 3.70
C SER A 9 -3.27 -9.34 2.65
N VAL A 10 -2.77 -10.53 3.00
CA VAL A 10 -2.70 -11.65 2.05
C VAL A 10 -4.09 -12.12 1.64
N GLU A 11 -5.07 -12.16 2.55
CA GLU A 11 -6.46 -12.47 2.19
C GLU A 11 -7.03 -11.45 1.19
N LEU A 12 -6.71 -10.17 1.37
CA LEU A 12 -7.09 -9.12 0.40
C LEU A 12 -6.33 -9.27 -0.94
N ALA A 13 -5.07 -9.69 -0.93
CA ALA A 13 -4.31 -9.94 -2.16
C ALA A 13 -4.82 -11.19 -2.90
N LYS A 14 -5.26 -12.23 -2.20
CA LYS A 14 -5.97 -13.37 -2.79
C LYS A 14 -7.28 -12.92 -3.42
N HIS A 15 -8.02 -12.03 -2.76
CA HIS A 15 -9.23 -11.45 -3.34
C HIS A 15 -8.95 -10.67 -4.63
N LEU A 16 -7.85 -9.91 -4.72
CA LEU A 16 -7.43 -9.29 -5.99
C LEU A 16 -7.22 -10.33 -7.09
N VAL A 17 -6.59 -11.46 -6.77
CA VAL A 17 -6.33 -12.56 -7.71
C VAL A 17 -7.63 -13.24 -8.16
N ASP A 18 -8.50 -13.58 -7.21
CA ASP A 18 -9.75 -14.31 -7.46
C ASP A 18 -10.73 -13.52 -8.34
N TYR A 19 -10.71 -12.18 -8.25
CA TYR A 19 -11.60 -11.27 -8.97
C TYR A 19 -10.86 -10.41 -10.01
N ALA A 20 -9.73 -10.88 -10.53
CA ALA A 20 -8.84 -10.09 -11.39
C ALA A 20 -9.56 -9.46 -12.60
N ASP A 21 -10.41 -10.22 -13.28
CA ASP A 21 -11.16 -9.75 -14.47
C ASP A 21 -12.16 -8.65 -14.12
N GLU A 22 -12.95 -8.83 -13.05
CA GLU A 22 -13.94 -7.86 -12.57
C GLU A 22 -13.27 -6.56 -12.12
N LEU A 23 -12.11 -6.69 -11.48
CA LEU A 23 -11.29 -5.58 -11.01
C LEU A 23 -10.47 -4.93 -12.13
N ARG A 24 -10.47 -5.50 -13.33
CA ARG A 24 -9.72 -5.07 -14.52
C ARG A 24 -8.20 -5.02 -14.29
N ILE A 25 -7.69 -6.02 -13.56
CA ILE A 25 -6.28 -6.21 -13.24
C ILE A 25 -5.80 -7.56 -13.80
N THR A 26 -4.50 -7.83 -13.70
CA THR A 26 -3.94 -9.14 -14.08
C THR A 26 -2.93 -9.56 -13.04
N TYR A 27 -2.62 -10.86 -13.01
CA TYR A 27 -1.53 -11.37 -12.19
C TYR A 27 -0.73 -12.43 -12.94
N THR A 28 0.52 -12.61 -12.52
CA THR A 28 1.43 -13.62 -13.08
C THR A 28 2.37 -14.13 -12.00
N LYS A 29 3.15 -15.17 -12.31
CA LYS A 29 4.22 -15.67 -11.45
C LYS A 29 5.58 -15.21 -11.96
N ILE A 30 6.40 -14.64 -11.07
CA ILE A 30 7.80 -14.29 -11.32
C ILE A 30 8.61 -14.84 -10.15
N ASN A 31 9.57 -15.74 -10.42
CA ASN A 31 10.36 -16.42 -9.39
C ASN A 31 9.49 -16.92 -8.21
N GLU A 32 8.40 -17.62 -8.54
CA GLU A 32 7.35 -18.15 -7.63
C GLU A 32 6.43 -17.12 -6.95
N ALA A 33 6.84 -15.86 -6.81
CA ALA A 33 6.01 -14.80 -6.25
C ALA A 33 4.80 -14.49 -7.15
N THR A 34 3.67 -14.16 -6.53
CA THR A 34 2.49 -13.66 -7.24
C THR A 34 2.67 -12.17 -7.49
N VAL A 35 2.77 -11.77 -8.75
CA VAL A 35 2.90 -10.36 -9.17
C VAL A 35 1.57 -9.90 -9.74
N ILE A 36 0.94 -8.94 -9.10
CA ILE A 36 -0.40 -8.43 -9.43
C ILE A 36 -0.24 -7.04 -10.06
N ASP A 37 -0.55 -6.90 -11.34
CA ASP A 37 -0.51 -5.63 -12.06
C ASP A 37 -1.87 -4.93 -12.01
N THR A 38 -1.91 -3.83 -11.27
CA THR A 38 -3.12 -3.04 -11.03
C THR A 38 -3.19 -1.74 -11.82
N GLY A 39 -2.18 -1.43 -12.66
CA GLY A 39 -2.20 -0.18 -13.42
C GLY A 39 -1.03 0.10 -14.36
N ILE A 40 -0.08 -0.82 -14.55
CA ILE A 40 1.04 -0.66 -15.51
C ILE A 40 0.57 -1.00 -16.93
N LYS A 41 0.05 -2.22 -17.13
CA LYS A 41 -0.51 -2.69 -18.40
C LYS A 41 -2.02 -2.89 -18.33
N THR A 42 -2.61 -2.69 -17.16
CA THR A 42 -4.04 -2.87 -16.90
C THR A 42 -4.70 -1.53 -16.64
N THR A 43 -6.02 -1.45 -16.83
CA THR A 43 -6.74 -0.21 -16.49
C THR A 43 -6.94 -0.06 -14.99
N GLY A 44 -7.11 -1.18 -14.28
CA GLY A 44 -7.56 -1.19 -12.90
C GLY A 44 -8.99 -0.67 -12.74
N SER A 45 -9.40 -0.50 -11.49
CA SER A 45 -10.72 -0.04 -11.09
C SER A 45 -10.66 0.72 -9.77
N PHE A 46 -11.72 1.45 -9.43
CA PHE A 46 -11.85 2.08 -8.11
C PHE A 46 -11.78 1.03 -7.00
N GLU A 47 -12.47 -0.10 -7.16
CA GLU A 47 -12.47 -1.18 -6.16
C GLU A 47 -11.07 -1.80 -5.98
N ALA A 48 -10.33 -2.01 -7.09
CA ALA A 48 -8.92 -2.40 -6.99
C ALA A 48 -8.10 -1.37 -6.19
N GLY A 49 -8.33 -0.08 -6.43
CA GLY A 49 -7.76 1.03 -5.66
C GLY A 49 -8.04 0.94 -4.15
N LEU A 50 -9.29 0.69 -3.77
CA LEU A 50 -9.70 0.54 -2.37
C LEU A 50 -9.09 -0.70 -1.72
N LEU A 51 -9.07 -1.84 -2.42
CA LEU A 51 -8.46 -3.08 -1.94
C LEU A 51 -6.95 -2.91 -1.74
N VAL A 52 -6.25 -2.30 -2.71
CA VAL A 52 -4.82 -1.97 -2.57
C VAL A 52 -4.59 -1.02 -1.40
N SER A 53 -5.44 -0.02 -1.20
CA SER A 53 -5.37 0.87 -0.04
C SER A 53 -5.48 0.10 1.28
N LYS A 54 -6.46 -0.81 1.39
CA LYS A 54 -6.63 -1.69 2.57
C LYS A 54 -5.41 -2.61 2.79
N ILE A 55 -4.83 -3.14 1.71
CA ILE A 55 -3.58 -3.93 1.76
C ILE A 55 -2.43 -3.10 2.32
N THR A 56 -2.23 -1.88 1.82
CA THR A 56 -1.18 -0.99 2.33
C THR A 56 -1.36 -0.70 3.80
N MET A 57 -2.60 -0.58 4.28
CA MET A 57 -2.94 -0.37 5.69
C MET A 57 -2.99 -1.67 6.53
N GLY A 58 -2.47 -2.79 6.01
CA GLY A 58 -2.36 -4.03 6.78
C GLY A 58 -3.69 -4.74 7.05
N GLY A 59 -4.77 -4.36 6.35
CA GLY A 59 -6.11 -4.90 6.57
C GLY A 59 -6.78 -4.46 7.88
N VAL A 60 -6.22 -3.46 8.58
CA VAL A 60 -6.70 -2.96 9.88
C VAL A 60 -7.30 -1.55 9.79
N ALA A 61 -7.54 -1.11 8.56
CA ALA A 61 -8.23 0.12 8.22
C ALA A 61 -9.21 -0.15 7.09
N ASP A 62 -10.27 0.64 7.06
CA ASP A 62 -11.25 0.61 5.99
C ASP A 62 -11.05 1.80 5.04
N ALA A 63 -11.32 1.56 3.76
CA ALA A 63 -11.29 2.54 2.69
C ALA A 63 -12.55 2.35 1.85
N SER A 64 -13.30 3.43 1.61
CA SER A 64 -14.56 3.39 0.87
C SER A 64 -14.74 4.63 0.01
N MET A 65 -15.51 4.50 -1.08
CA MET A 65 -15.88 5.65 -1.90
C MET A 65 -16.81 6.59 -1.12
N THR A 66 -16.59 7.88 -1.27
CA THR A 66 -17.49 8.95 -0.87
C THR A 66 -17.41 10.10 -1.88
N SER A 67 -18.10 11.19 -1.62
CA SER A 67 -17.97 12.45 -2.36
C SER A 67 -17.49 13.56 -1.43
N PHE A 68 -16.64 14.44 -1.93
CA PHE A 68 -16.24 15.67 -1.27
C PHE A 68 -16.71 16.85 -2.10
N GLN A 69 -17.41 17.80 -1.48
CA GLN A 69 -17.84 19.03 -2.12
C GLN A 69 -16.80 20.12 -1.84
N LEU A 70 -16.25 20.69 -2.90
CA LEU A 70 -15.37 21.86 -2.86
C LEU A 70 -16.05 22.98 -3.66
N ASP A 71 -16.61 23.96 -2.95
CA ASP A 71 -17.49 24.98 -3.54
C ASP A 71 -18.60 24.33 -4.39
N ASP A 72 -18.60 24.58 -5.70
CA ASP A 72 -19.57 24.03 -6.66
C ASP A 72 -19.12 22.70 -7.29
N LEU A 73 -17.94 22.17 -6.93
CA LEU A 73 -17.38 20.93 -7.48
C LEU A 73 -17.64 19.74 -6.56
N PHE A 74 -18.25 18.69 -7.12
CA PHE A 74 -18.36 17.39 -6.46
C PHE A 74 -17.28 16.44 -6.96
N LEU A 75 -16.37 16.06 -6.08
CA LEU A 75 -15.24 15.19 -6.41
C LEU A 75 -15.42 13.79 -5.83
N PRO A 76 -15.20 12.72 -6.62
CA PRO A 76 -15.10 11.37 -6.06
C PRO A 76 -13.93 11.35 -5.07
N SER A 77 -14.12 10.71 -3.93
CA SER A 77 -13.22 10.80 -2.79
C SER A 77 -13.10 9.45 -2.09
N VAL A 78 -12.03 9.27 -1.32
CA VAL A 78 -11.85 8.11 -0.44
C VAL A 78 -12.07 8.55 1.01
N LEU A 79 -12.95 7.86 1.72
CA LEU A 79 -13.06 7.90 3.17
C LEU A 79 -12.19 6.78 3.76
N VAL A 80 -11.26 7.14 4.63
CA VAL A 80 -10.40 6.22 5.37
C VAL A 80 -10.70 6.30 6.85
N ARG A 81 -10.78 5.14 7.51
CA ARG A 81 -10.97 5.04 8.97
C ARG A 81 -10.19 3.88 9.57
N THR A 82 -9.62 4.07 10.76
CA THR A 82 -8.92 3.01 11.51
C THR A 82 -8.89 3.31 13.01
N ASP A 83 -8.97 2.26 13.81
CA ASP A 83 -8.72 2.26 15.26
C ASP A 83 -7.34 1.70 15.61
N TYR A 84 -6.50 1.48 14.60
CA TYR A 84 -5.10 1.03 14.71
C TYR A 84 -4.18 1.98 13.91
N PRO A 85 -4.19 3.29 14.21
CA PRO A 85 -3.60 4.29 13.31
C PRO A 85 -2.08 4.14 13.16
N VAL A 86 -1.36 3.74 14.22
CA VAL A 86 0.10 3.51 14.13
C VAL A 86 0.41 2.28 13.28
N GLU A 87 -0.29 1.17 13.51
CA GLU A 87 -0.12 -0.08 12.79
C GLU A 87 -0.49 0.08 11.31
N ALA A 88 -1.67 0.64 11.04
CA ALA A 88 -2.18 0.88 9.71
C ALA A 88 -1.27 1.83 8.92
N CYS A 89 -1.01 3.02 9.46
CA CYS A 89 -0.41 4.10 8.70
C CYS A 89 1.12 4.07 8.74
N ILE A 90 1.74 3.90 9.90
CA ILE A 90 3.21 4.03 10.04
C ILE A 90 3.92 2.70 9.81
N LEU A 91 3.43 1.64 10.44
CA LEU A 91 4.09 0.33 10.39
C LEU A 91 3.83 -0.41 9.08
N SER A 92 2.70 -0.13 8.42
CA SER A 92 2.31 -0.75 7.14
C SER A 92 2.27 0.26 5.98
N GLN A 93 1.33 1.21 5.97
CA GLN A 93 1.00 2.02 4.78
C GLN A 93 2.13 2.93 4.30
N LEU A 94 2.89 3.55 5.21
CA LEU A 94 3.98 4.45 4.88
C LEU A 94 4.91 3.82 3.84
N ALA A 95 5.25 4.60 2.81
CA ALA A 95 6.16 4.20 1.74
C ALA A 95 7.63 4.21 2.22
N GLY A 96 7.91 3.46 3.29
CA GLY A 96 9.15 3.49 4.04
C GLY A 96 10.22 2.50 3.58
N TRP A 97 9.95 1.68 2.55
CA TRP A 97 10.92 0.74 1.99
C TRP A 97 11.28 1.12 0.56
N ARG A 98 12.44 1.74 0.39
CA ARG A 98 13.05 1.93 -0.93
C ARG A 98 13.61 0.59 -1.44
N VAL A 99 12.91 -0.04 -2.39
CA VAL A 99 13.36 -1.27 -3.04
C VAL A 99 14.23 -0.88 -4.23
N GLN A 100 15.53 -1.17 -4.13
CA GLN A 100 16.51 -0.84 -5.18
C GLN A 100 17.39 -2.05 -5.47
N VAL A 101 17.23 -2.62 -6.67
CA VAL A 101 17.98 -3.80 -7.14
C VAL A 101 18.42 -3.52 -8.57
N LYS A 102 19.72 -3.26 -8.76
CA LYS A 102 20.27 -2.77 -10.04
C LYS A 102 19.47 -1.57 -10.56
N ASP A 103 18.84 -1.71 -11.72
CA ASP A 103 18.07 -0.66 -12.39
C ASP A 103 16.58 -0.65 -12.00
N PHE A 104 16.14 -1.58 -11.14
CA PHE A 104 14.80 -1.57 -10.59
C PHE A 104 14.75 -0.67 -9.35
N PHE A 105 13.79 0.25 -9.34
CA PHE A 105 13.51 1.15 -8.22
C PHE A 105 11.99 1.24 -8.02
N ALA A 106 11.56 1.09 -6.76
CA ALA A 106 10.18 1.30 -6.37
C ALA A 106 10.10 1.72 -4.89
N ASN A 107 9.08 2.52 -4.58
CA ASN A 107 8.70 2.79 -3.19
C ASN A 107 7.75 1.69 -2.71
N GLY A 108 8.18 0.99 -1.65
CA GLY A 108 7.47 -0.14 -1.06
C GLY A 108 6.63 0.28 0.14
N SER A 109 5.36 -0.11 0.12
CA SER A 109 4.36 0.06 1.19
C SER A 109 3.73 -1.28 1.57
N GLY A 110 3.08 -1.35 2.73
CA GLY A 110 2.36 -2.53 3.19
C GLY A 110 3.12 -3.38 4.20
N PRO A 111 2.49 -4.48 4.66
CA PRO A 111 2.89 -5.19 5.87
C PRO A 111 4.20 -5.98 5.74
N ALA A 112 4.70 -6.22 4.52
CA ALA A 112 6.04 -6.77 4.30
C ALA A 112 7.14 -5.94 4.98
N ARG A 113 6.92 -4.63 5.14
CA ARG A 113 7.82 -3.73 5.87
C ARG A 113 8.03 -4.13 7.33
N ILE A 114 7.03 -4.78 7.94
CA ILE A 114 7.10 -5.26 9.33
C ILE A 114 8.14 -6.36 9.45
N LEU A 115 8.10 -7.33 8.53
CA LEU A 115 9.03 -8.45 8.49
C LEU A 115 10.45 -7.98 8.13
N ALA A 116 10.56 -7.11 7.12
CA ALA A 116 11.84 -6.54 6.68
C ALA A 116 12.40 -5.43 7.60
N ARG A 117 11.62 -4.99 8.58
CA ARG A 117 11.91 -3.86 9.50
C ARG A 117 12.35 -2.59 8.76
N LYS A 118 11.58 -2.13 7.75
CA LYS A 118 11.93 -0.96 6.93
C LYS A 118 10.98 0.25 7.15
N PRO A 119 11.47 1.41 7.64
CA PRO A 119 12.77 1.63 8.28
C PRO A 119 12.79 1.11 9.72
N LYS A 120 13.96 0.67 10.17
CA LYS A 120 14.15 0.00 11.47
C LYS A 120 13.67 0.82 12.66
N ARG A 121 13.82 2.15 12.60
CA ARG A 121 13.47 3.09 13.68
C ARG A 121 12.03 2.96 14.17
N TYR A 122 11.06 2.72 13.28
CA TYR A 122 9.65 2.64 13.67
C TYR A 122 9.37 1.35 14.45
N PHE A 123 9.92 0.23 14.01
CA PHE A 123 9.73 -1.06 14.68
C PHE A 123 10.46 -1.12 16.04
N GLU A 124 11.55 -0.38 16.21
CA GLU A 124 12.19 -0.22 17.52
C GLU A 124 11.38 0.70 18.42
N THR A 125 10.94 1.86 17.90
CA THR A 125 10.16 2.84 18.66
C THR A 125 8.88 2.22 19.19
N PHE A 126 8.11 1.54 18.34
CA PHE A 126 6.82 0.97 18.75
C PHE A 126 6.92 -0.44 19.33
N GLY A 127 8.12 -1.05 19.35
CA GLY A 127 8.31 -2.41 19.83
C GLY A 127 7.48 -3.46 19.08
N TYR A 128 7.08 -3.15 17.84
CA TYR A 128 6.16 -3.97 17.06
C TYR A 128 6.92 -4.99 16.22
N SER A 129 6.41 -6.22 16.16
CA SER A 129 6.91 -7.28 15.31
C SER A 129 5.81 -8.28 14.97
N GLU A 130 5.93 -8.92 13.81
CA GLU A 130 5.09 -10.04 13.41
C GLU A 130 5.96 -11.24 13.04
N THR A 131 5.39 -12.43 13.18
CA THR A 131 5.88 -13.65 12.55
C THR A 131 4.83 -14.10 11.56
N ALA A 132 5.18 -14.09 10.28
CA ALA A 132 4.31 -14.52 9.19
C ALA A 132 5.13 -15.29 8.17
N ASN A 133 4.49 -16.28 7.54
CA ASN A 133 5.05 -17.11 6.47
C ASN A 133 4.58 -16.68 5.07
N GLU A 134 3.76 -15.64 5.01
CA GLU A 134 3.22 -15.03 3.78
C GLU A 134 3.18 -13.52 3.95
N THR A 135 3.31 -12.76 2.86
CA THR A 135 3.35 -11.30 2.95
C THR A 135 2.94 -10.62 1.65
N VAL A 136 2.53 -9.36 1.76
CA VAL A 136 2.23 -8.49 0.63
C VAL A 136 3.11 -7.24 0.68
N LEU A 137 3.74 -6.91 -0.44
CA LEU A 137 4.43 -5.65 -0.65
C LEU A 137 3.79 -4.93 -1.84
N VAL A 138 3.34 -3.71 -1.61
CA VAL A 138 2.83 -2.83 -2.66
C VAL A 138 3.97 -1.96 -3.17
N LEU A 139 4.23 -2.02 -4.46
CA LEU A 139 5.32 -1.32 -5.14
C LEU A 139 4.73 -0.25 -6.06
N GLU A 140 5.01 1.01 -5.75
CA GLU A 140 4.71 2.11 -6.66
C GLU A 140 5.79 2.17 -7.75
N THR A 141 5.44 1.77 -8.97
CA THR A 141 6.37 1.58 -10.09
C THR A 141 5.66 1.44 -11.43
N ASP A 142 6.37 1.75 -12.51
CA ASP A 142 5.94 1.50 -13.90
C ASP A 142 6.67 0.31 -14.54
N ARG A 143 7.40 -0.48 -13.73
CA ARG A 143 8.18 -1.63 -14.20
C ARG A 143 7.80 -2.89 -13.44
N TYR A 144 7.81 -4.01 -14.15
CA TYR A 144 7.69 -5.30 -13.51
C TYR A 144 9.00 -5.65 -12.77
N PRO A 145 8.92 -6.26 -11.57
CA PRO A 145 10.09 -6.82 -10.91
C PRO A 145 10.63 -8.01 -11.70
N ASN A 146 11.93 -8.28 -11.57
CA ASN A 146 12.56 -9.51 -12.07
C ASN A 146 12.85 -10.47 -10.91
N ASP A 147 13.43 -11.62 -11.23
CA ASP A 147 13.77 -12.65 -10.25
C ASP A 147 14.64 -12.13 -9.11
N GLU A 148 15.61 -11.26 -9.40
CA GLU A 148 16.52 -10.67 -8.40
C GLU A 148 15.79 -9.73 -7.42
N VAL A 149 14.76 -9.02 -7.88
CA VAL A 149 13.89 -8.21 -6.99
C VAL A 149 13.11 -9.13 -6.06
N VAL A 150 12.58 -10.25 -6.57
CA VAL A 150 11.86 -11.23 -5.74
C VAL A 150 12.80 -11.88 -4.72
N ASP A 151 14.01 -12.26 -5.13
CA ASP A 151 15.05 -12.81 -4.24
C ASP A 151 15.40 -11.82 -3.12
N TYR A 152 15.54 -10.53 -3.49
CA TYR A 152 15.80 -9.46 -2.53
C TYR A 152 14.66 -9.34 -1.51
N VAL A 153 13.40 -9.26 -1.96
CA VAL A 153 12.25 -9.15 -1.05
C VAL A 153 12.13 -10.38 -0.15
N ALA A 154 12.31 -11.59 -0.69
CA ALA A 154 12.30 -12.83 0.08
C ALA A 154 13.38 -12.87 1.16
N ARG A 155 14.62 -12.47 0.82
CA ARG A 155 15.73 -12.40 1.77
C ARG A 155 15.49 -11.38 2.88
N GLU A 156 14.99 -10.20 2.55
CA GLU A 156 14.75 -9.15 3.54
C GLU A 156 13.57 -9.48 4.46
N THR A 157 12.52 -10.16 3.96
CA THR A 157 11.34 -10.53 4.76
C THR A 157 11.47 -11.87 5.47
N GLY A 158 12.37 -12.76 5.02
CA GLY A 158 12.46 -14.14 5.49
C GLY A 158 11.31 -15.04 5.03
N VAL A 159 10.46 -14.57 4.11
CA VAL A 159 9.31 -15.30 3.59
C VAL A 159 9.71 -16.09 2.33
N GLY A 160 9.18 -17.31 2.20
CA GLY A 160 9.38 -18.11 1.00
C GLY A 160 8.73 -17.46 -0.22
N LYS A 161 9.43 -17.47 -1.37
CA LYS A 161 9.03 -16.74 -2.59
C LYS A 161 7.59 -17.03 -3.04
N GLY A 162 7.18 -18.30 -3.01
CA GLY A 162 5.82 -18.72 -3.35
C GLY A 162 4.71 -18.14 -2.48
N SER A 163 5.06 -17.56 -1.32
CA SER A 163 4.15 -16.90 -0.36
C SER A 163 4.29 -15.37 -0.35
N ILE A 164 4.95 -14.80 -1.36
CA ILE A 164 5.08 -13.35 -1.55
C ILE A 164 4.10 -12.89 -2.62
N TYR A 165 3.37 -11.83 -2.29
CA TYR A 165 2.52 -11.10 -3.23
C TYR A 165 3.13 -9.71 -3.46
N LEU A 166 3.44 -9.39 -4.71
CA LEU A 166 3.91 -8.07 -5.14
C LEU A 166 2.78 -7.38 -5.91
N VAL A 167 2.18 -6.36 -5.31
CA VAL A 167 1.15 -5.56 -5.96
C VAL A 167 1.81 -4.36 -6.62
N LEU A 168 1.73 -4.26 -7.94
CA LEU A 168 2.32 -3.17 -8.71
C LEU A 168 1.29 -2.08 -8.97
N VAL A 169 1.64 -0.85 -8.64
CA VAL A 169 0.79 0.33 -8.80
C VAL A 169 1.55 1.39 -9.60
N SER A 170 1.06 1.74 -10.78
CA SER A 170 1.58 2.90 -11.53
C SER A 170 1.05 4.20 -10.90
N PRO A 171 1.90 5.24 -10.70
CA PRO A 171 1.45 6.56 -10.27
C PRO A 171 0.39 7.16 -11.21
N ALA A 172 0.45 6.85 -12.50
CA ALA A 172 -0.45 7.37 -13.53
C ALA A 172 -1.66 6.47 -13.81
N SER A 173 -2.17 5.78 -12.78
CA SER A 173 -3.32 4.88 -12.86
C SER A 173 -4.43 5.26 -11.89
N ILE A 174 -5.65 4.74 -12.12
CA ILE A 174 -6.77 4.94 -11.19
C ILE A 174 -6.48 4.35 -9.81
N VAL A 175 -5.81 3.19 -9.77
CA VAL A 175 -5.39 2.55 -8.51
C VAL A 175 -4.35 3.41 -7.80
N GLY A 176 -3.40 4.00 -8.53
CA GLY A 176 -2.44 4.97 -8.03
C GLY A 176 -3.12 6.19 -7.40
N SER A 177 -4.04 6.82 -8.12
CA SER A 177 -4.78 7.98 -7.61
C SER A 177 -5.58 7.66 -6.34
N VAL A 178 -6.32 6.53 -6.34
CA VAL A 178 -7.08 6.09 -5.17
C VAL A 178 -6.19 5.79 -3.97
N GLN A 179 -5.09 5.04 -4.14
CA GLN A 179 -4.24 4.66 -3.01
C GLN A 179 -3.48 5.84 -2.41
N VAL A 180 -3.05 6.82 -3.21
CA VAL A 180 -2.42 8.02 -2.68
C VAL A 180 -3.44 8.86 -1.91
N SER A 181 -4.65 9.06 -2.43
CA SER A 181 -5.73 9.74 -1.69
C SER A 181 -6.07 9.03 -0.38
N ALA A 182 -5.97 7.69 -0.34
CA ALA A 182 -6.19 6.89 0.87
C ALA A 182 -5.08 7.04 1.94
N ARG A 183 -4.02 7.82 1.68
CA ARG A 183 -2.96 8.14 2.67
C ARG A 183 -3.32 9.36 3.54
N ILE A 184 -4.54 9.89 3.44
CA ILE A 184 -4.95 11.10 4.16
C ILE A 184 -4.74 11.03 5.68
N VAL A 185 -4.97 9.87 6.29
CA VAL A 185 -4.68 9.68 7.73
C VAL A 185 -3.17 9.52 7.97
N GLU A 186 -2.48 8.79 7.10
CA GLU A 186 -1.04 8.53 7.18
C GLU A 186 -0.20 9.81 7.11
N THR A 187 -0.51 10.71 6.18
CA THR A 187 0.20 11.98 6.05
C THR A 187 0.10 12.85 7.31
N GLY A 188 -1.07 12.89 7.95
CA GLY A 188 -1.26 13.56 9.23
C GLY A 188 -0.41 12.95 10.35
N LEU A 189 -0.43 11.62 10.48
CA LEU A 189 0.38 10.90 11.46
C LEU A 189 1.88 11.07 11.20
N TYR A 190 2.32 10.95 9.95
CA TYR A 190 3.70 11.13 9.57
C TYR A 190 4.16 12.57 9.87
N LYS A 191 3.32 13.57 9.62
CA LYS A 191 3.64 14.96 9.99
C LYS A 191 3.79 15.12 11.50
N LEU A 192 2.89 14.56 12.31
CA LEU A 192 2.99 14.57 13.76
C LEU A 192 4.28 13.91 14.27
N ASP A 193 4.69 12.77 13.68
CA ASP A 193 5.98 12.13 13.95
C ASP A 193 7.16 13.06 13.66
N THR A 194 7.17 13.75 12.51
CA THR A 194 8.24 14.71 12.19
C THR A 194 8.32 15.90 13.14
N LEU A 195 7.23 16.20 13.85
CA LEU A 195 7.15 17.25 14.87
C LEU A 195 7.49 16.74 16.28
N GLY A 196 7.79 15.45 16.44
CA GLY A 196 8.12 14.83 17.72
C GLY A 196 6.90 14.53 18.61
N PHE A 197 5.70 14.51 18.04
CA PHE A 197 4.49 14.14 18.77
C PHE A 197 4.46 12.63 19.06
N ASP A 198 4.05 12.23 20.27
CA ASP A 198 3.94 10.81 20.62
C ASP A 198 2.72 10.17 19.96
N LEU A 199 2.94 9.49 18.84
CA LEU A 199 1.88 8.82 18.08
C LEU A 199 1.14 7.73 18.89
N ARG A 200 1.71 7.21 19.99
CA ARG A 200 1.03 6.21 20.85
C ARG A 200 -0.22 6.77 21.54
N SER A 201 -0.31 8.10 21.64
CA SER A 201 -1.48 8.78 22.20
C SER A 201 -2.69 8.82 21.25
N ILE A 202 -2.47 8.57 19.94
CA ILE A 202 -3.53 8.59 18.92
C ILE A 202 -4.26 7.25 18.94
N ARG A 203 -5.59 7.27 19.17
CA ARG A 203 -6.41 6.07 19.30
C ARG A 203 -7.11 5.66 18.01
N SER A 204 -7.55 6.64 17.22
CA SER A 204 -8.25 6.40 15.96
C SER A 204 -7.93 7.52 14.98
N GLY A 205 -8.15 7.26 13.70
CA GLY A 205 -8.02 8.24 12.63
C GLY A 205 -9.14 8.09 11.62
N VAL A 206 -9.66 9.22 11.15
CA VAL A 206 -10.61 9.29 10.03
C VAL A 206 -10.22 10.45 9.13
N GLY A 207 -10.30 10.25 7.82
CA GLY A 207 -9.99 11.30 6.85
C GLY A 207 -10.69 11.06 5.52
N ILE A 208 -10.95 12.16 4.80
CA ILE A 208 -11.51 12.13 3.44
C ILE A 208 -10.53 12.88 2.55
N SER A 209 -10.21 12.31 1.39
CA SER A 209 -9.42 12.98 0.36
C SER A 209 -10.02 12.77 -1.02
N PRO A 210 -10.12 13.82 -1.85
CA PRO A 210 -10.55 13.68 -3.24
C PRO A 210 -9.56 12.84 -4.04
N ILE A 211 -10.08 12.10 -5.02
CA ILE A 211 -9.31 11.28 -5.95
C ILE A 211 -8.88 12.18 -7.11
N ALA A 212 -7.58 12.28 -7.33
CA ALA A 212 -7.03 13.16 -8.36
C ALA A 212 -7.40 12.68 -9.77
N PRO A 213 -7.77 13.60 -10.69
CA PRO A 213 -8.02 13.27 -12.09
C PRO A 213 -6.71 12.88 -12.79
N LEU A 214 -6.76 11.77 -13.52
CA LEU A 214 -5.57 11.17 -14.13
C LEU A 214 -4.86 12.08 -15.12
N HIS A 215 -3.56 11.88 -15.23
CA HIS A 215 -2.67 12.48 -16.22
C HIS A 215 -1.65 11.43 -16.64
N SER A 216 -1.20 11.48 -17.89
CA SER A 216 -0.27 10.49 -18.43
C SER A 216 1.16 10.64 -17.91
N ASP A 217 1.55 11.85 -17.51
CA ASP A 217 2.86 12.14 -16.91
C ASP A 217 2.86 11.78 -15.40
N PRO A 218 3.70 10.81 -14.96
CA PRO A 218 3.81 10.43 -13.55
C PRO A 218 4.24 11.57 -12.62
N LEU A 219 5.05 12.53 -13.09
CA LEU A 219 5.48 13.66 -12.28
C LEU A 219 4.33 14.66 -12.05
N VAL A 220 3.50 14.87 -13.08
CA VAL A 220 2.27 15.65 -12.93
C VAL A 220 1.31 14.94 -11.98
N MET A 221 1.21 13.61 -12.08
CA MET A 221 0.40 12.82 -11.16
C MET A 221 0.87 12.96 -9.72
N ALA A 222 2.17 12.86 -9.45
CA ALA A 222 2.73 13.06 -8.11
C ALA A 222 2.45 14.46 -7.52
N GLY A 223 2.24 15.48 -8.36
CA GLY A 223 1.81 16.80 -7.90
C GLY A 223 0.29 16.92 -7.69
N LYS A 224 -0.52 16.11 -8.37
CA LYS A 224 -1.98 16.12 -8.28
C LYS A 224 -2.52 15.27 -7.12
N THR A 225 -1.89 14.12 -6.88
CA THR A 225 -2.25 13.15 -5.83
C THR A 225 -1.57 13.51 -4.51
#